data_AF-A0A9D7BTJ6-F1
#
_entry.id   AF-A0A9D7BTJ6-F1
#
_cell.length_a   1.000
_cell.length_b   1.000
_cell.length_c   1.000
_cell.angle_alpha   90.00
_cell.angle_beta   90.00
_cell.angle_gamma   90.00
#
_symmetry.space_group_name_H-M   'P 1'
#
loop_
_entity.id
_entity.type
_entity.pdbx_description
1 polymer ?
#
loop_
_entity_poly.entity_id
_entity_poly.type
_entity_poly.pdbx_seq_one_letter_code
_entity_poly.pdbx_strand_id
1 'polypeptide(L)'
;MADEQAQQEALAQPAAADNQLDPAFFTAVNEYLELTNKQSRQHGLKRISLASLYAAARFNSHVFLSNVAPGQAAGDRAHFLDYMATMYRRMLNEHLDGLGHERGIDVGESELAAEYAAAGVQVGRMGQTPAGDYVAAAGATPPAASDE
;
A
#
# COMPACT_ATOMS: atom_id res chain seq x y z
N MET A 1 30.55 16.96 -36.93
CA MET A 1 30.23 17.89 -35.82
C MET A 1 28.73 18.20 -35.69
N ALA A 2 27.84 17.68 -36.54
CA ALA A 2 26.38 17.82 -36.38
C ALA A 2 25.67 16.49 -36.04
N ASP A 3 26.39 15.36 -36.08
CA ASP A 3 25.80 14.02 -35.87
C ASP A 3 26.00 13.44 -34.46
N GLU A 4 26.81 14.10 -33.61
CA GLU A 4 27.06 13.63 -32.22
C GLU A 4 26.07 14.20 -31.19
N GLN A 5 25.29 15.23 -31.55
CA GLN A 5 24.26 15.80 -30.66
C GLN A 5 22.89 15.12 -30.79
N ALA A 6 22.65 14.34 -31.84
CA ALA A 6 21.39 13.60 -32.02
C ALA A 6 21.38 12.22 -31.33
N GLN A 7 22.50 11.78 -30.76
CA GLN A 7 22.63 10.48 -30.08
C GLN A 7 22.53 10.56 -28.55
N GLN A 8 22.27 11.74 -27.98
CA GLN A 8 22.18 11.94 -26.52
C GLN A 8 20.76 12.18 -25.97
N GLU A 9 19.71 12.17 -26.80
CA GLU A 9 18.33 12.42 -26.34
C GLU A 9 17.35 11.25 -26.54
N ALA A 10 17.82 10.09 -27.00
CA ALA A 10 16.97 8.90 -27.08
C ALA A 10 17.40 7.87 -26.03
N LEU A 11 16.45 7.57 -25.12
CA LEU A 11 16.44 6.46 -24.15
C LEU A 11 16.92 6.77 -22.72
N ALA A 12 16.54 7.95 -22.20
CA ALA A 12 16.09 8.05 -20.82
C ALA A 12 14.55 8.06 -20.80
N GLN A 13 13.93 6.91 -21.14
CA GLN A 13 12.56 6.66 -20.70
C GLN A 13 12.68 5.94 -19.36
N PRO A 14 12.11 6.47 -18.26
CA PRO A 14 11.89 5.64 -17.10
C PRO A 14 10.98 4.52 -17.62
N ALA A 15 11.50 3.29 -17.66
CA ALA A 15 10.68 2.13 -17.87
C ALA A 15 9.55 2.25 -16.84
N ALA A 16 8.32 2.38 -17.32
CA ALA A 16 7.16 2.10 -16.49
C ALA A 16 7.38 0.66 -16.02
N ALA A 17 7.94 0.51 -14.82
CA ALA A 17 8.06 -0.79 -14.19
C ALA A 17 6.63 -1.32 -14.18
N ASP A 18 6.42 -2.41 -14.92
CA ASP A 18 5.17 -3.15 -14.91
C ASP A 18 5.06 -3.70 -13.49
N ASN A 19 4.53 -2.87 -12.58
CA ASN A 19 4.52 -3.04 -11.14
C ASN A 19 3.40 -4.02 -10.77
N GLN A 20 3.32 -5.12 -11.52
CA GLN A 20 2.35 -6.18 -11.34
C GLN A 20 2.79 -6.98 -10.13
N LEU A 21 2.05 -6.78 -9.04
CA LEU A 21 2.20 -7.54 -7.82
C LEU A 21 2.13 -9.04 -8.09
N ASP A 22 2.96 -9.82 -7.39
CA ASP A 22 2.96 -11.28 -7.48
C ASP A 22 1.54 -11.83 -7.22
N PRO A 23 0.96 -12.62 -8.14
CA PRO A 23 -0.35 -13.25 -7.95
C PRO A 23 -0.48 -14.04 -6.63
N ALA A 24 0.62 -14.55 -6.08
CA ALA A 24 0.63 -15.21 -4.78
C ALA A 24 0.24 -14.28 -3.63
N PHE A 25 0.59 -12.98 -3.71
CA PHE A 25 0.18 -11.98 -2.75
C PHE A 25 -1.35 -11.85 -2.71
N PHE A 26 -1.99 -11.72 -3.88
CA PHE A 26 -3.44 -11.63 -3.95
C PHE A 26 -4.14 -12.91 -3.51
N THR A 27 -3.52 -14.07 -3.75
CA THR A 27 -4.00 -15.34 -3.19
C THR A 27 -4.06 -15.28 -1.67
N ALA A 28 -2.98 -14.86 -1.01
CA ALA A 28 -2.95 -14.74 0.45
C ALA A 28 -3.96 -13.70 0.98
N VAL A 29 -4.09 -12.54 0.31
CA VAL A 29 -5.10 -11.53 0.67
C VAL A 29 -6.52 -12.12 0.59
N ASN A 30 -6.82 -12.86 -0.48
CA ASN A 30 -8.12 -13.51 -0.65
C ASN A 30 -8.41 -14.55 0.44
N GLU A 31 -7.42 -15.29 0.90
CA GLU A 31 -7.57 -16.22 2.03
C GLU A 31 -7.94 -15.49 3.33
N TYR A 32 -7.32 -14.33 3.62
CA TYR A 32 -7.73 -13.48 4.74
C TYR A 32 -9.16 -12.96 4.59
N LEU A 33 -9.56 -12.54 3.38
CA LEU A 33 -10.91 -12.08 3.10
C LEU A 33 -11.94 -13.20 3.26
N GLU A 34 -11.64 -14.41 2.81
CA GLU A 34 -12.54 -15.56 2.98
C GLU A 34 -12.78 -15.86 4.47
N LEU A 35 -11.72 -15.90 5.27
CA LEU A 35 -11.82 -16.12 6.71
C LEU A 35 -12.64 -15.03 7.41
N THR A 36 -12.35 -13.76 7.11
CA THR A 36 -13.06 -12.63 7.73
C THR A 36 -14.52 -12.57 7.29
N ASN A 37 -14.83 -12.90 6.03
CA ASN A 37 -16.20 -13.06 5.55
C ASN A 37 -16.96 -14.18 6.26
N LYS A 38 -16.30 -15.31 6.52
CA LYS A 38 -16.89 -16.40 7.32
C LYS A 38 -17.19 -15.95 8.74
N GLN A 39 -16.23 -15.31 9.40
CA GLN A 39 -16.38 -14.83 10.78
C GLN A 39 -17.42 -13.70 10.90
N SER A 40 -17.55 -12.83 9.88
CA SER A 40 -18.47 -11.70 9.92
C SER A 40 -19.93 -12.14 9.94
N ARG A 41 -20.25 -13.26 9.29
CA ARG A 41 -21.57 -13.90 9.36
C ARG A 41 -21.93 -14.40 10.76
N GLN A 42 -20.92 -14.73 11.58
CA GLN A 42 -21.12 -15.27 12.94
C GLN A 42 -21.09 -14.21 14.03
N HIS A 43 -20.24 -13.18 13.86
CA HIS A 43 -19.95 -12.22 14.92
C HIS A 43 -20.27 -10.76 14.56
N GLY A 44 -20.73 -10.52 13.34
CA GLY A 44 -21.06 -9.20 12.82
C GLY A 44 -19.86 -8.42 12.27
N LEU A 45 -20.11 -7.56 11.28
CA LEU A 45 -19.08 -6.81 10.54
C LEU A 45 -18.19 -5.95 11.46
N LYS A 46 -18.79 -5.19 12.39
CA LYS A 46 -18.05 -4.27 13.28
C LYS A 46 -17.02 -5.00 14.15
N ARG A 47 -17.41 -6.15 14.73
CA ARG A 47 -16.53 -6.93 15.60
C ARG A 47 -15.39 -7.55 14.81
N ILE A 48 -15.67 -8.05 13.60
CA ILE A 48 -14.64 -8.68 12.77
C ILE A 48 -13.70 -7.65 12.16
N SER A 49 -14.18 -6.47 11.78
CA SER A 49 -13.30 -5.37 11.36
C SER A 49 -12.26 -5.03 12.45
N LEU A 50 -12.68 -4.90 13.71
CA LEU A 50 -11.75 -4.68 14.83
C LEU A 50 -10.81 -5.88 15.04
N ALA A 51 -11.33 -7.12 14.93
CA ALA A 51 -10.52 -8.33 15.07
C ALA A 51 -9.43 -8.42 13.98
N SER A 52 -9.76 -8.08 12.73
CA SER A 52 -8.81 -8.02 11.62
C SER A 52 -7.71 -7.00 11.86
N LEU A 53 -8.06 -5.79 12.33
CA LEU A 53 -7.06 -4.76 12.66
C LEU A 53 -6.15 -5.21 13.81
N TYR A 54 -6.72 -5.83 14.85
CA TYR A 54 -5.96 -6.35 15.98
C TYR A 54 -5.03 -7.51 15.57
N ALA A 55 -5.49 -8.41 14.71
CA ALA A 55 -4.68 -9.49 14.15
C ALA A 55 -3.51 -8.95 13.31
N ALA A 56 -3.77 -7.98 12.44
CA ALA A 56 -2.74 -7.30 11.65
C ALA A 56 -1.70 -6.63 12.55
N ALA A 57 -2.12 -5.92 13.60
CA ALA A 57 -1.20 -5.30 14.55
C ALA A 57 -0.29 -6.33 15.25
N ARG A 58 -0.83 -7.48 15.66
CA ARG A 58 -0.04 -8.56 16.28
C ARG A 58 0.98 -9.15 15.31
N PHE A 59 0.56 -9.45 14.09
CA PHE A 59 1.44 -9.98 13.07
C PHE A 59 2.55 -8.98 12.73
N ASN A 60 2.20 -7.72 12.48
CA ASN A 60 3.16 -6.68 12.13
C ASN A 60 4.12 -6.33 13.28
N SER A 61 3.67 -6.45 14.53
CA SER A 61 4.57 -6.32 15.70
C SER A 61 5.61 -7.44 15.74
N HIS A 62 5.23 -8.66 15.36
CA HIS A 62 6.17 -9.77 15.23
C HIS A 62 7.15 -9.51 14.08
N VAL A 63 6.67 -9.04 12.92
CA VAL A 63 7.53 -8.65 11.79
C VAL A 63 8.54 -7.58 12.20
N PHE A 64 8.12 -6.53 12.92
CA PHE A 64 9.01 -5.50 13.43
C PHE A 64 10.13 -6.09 14.29
N LEU A 65 9.78 -6.88 15.30
CA LEU A 65 10.77 -7.47 16.23
C LEU A 65 11.68 -8.50 15.57
N SER A 66 11.23 -9.15 14.50
CA SER A 66 12.03 -10.11 13.73
C SER A 66 13.05 -9.45 12.81
N ASN A 67 12.86 -8.18 12.45
CA ASN A 67 13.70 -7.48 11.47
C ASN A 67 14.50 -6.31 12.05
N VAL A 68 14.11 -5.78 13.21
CA VAL A 68 14.81 -4.66 13.84
C VAL A 68 16.20 -5.08 14.33
N ALA A 69 17.19 -4.22 14.12
CA ALA A 69 18.55 -4.48 14.57
C ALA A 69 18.61 -4.57 16.11
N PRO A 70 19.46 -5.47 16.67
CA PRO A 70 19.62 -5.57 18.12
C PRO A 70 19.92 -4.21 18.77
N GLY A 71 19.13 -3.84 19.78
CA GLY A 71 19.27 -2.56 20.50
C GLY A 71 18.58 -1.35 19.84
N GLN A 72 18.09 -1.44 18.59
CA GLN A 72 17.46 -0.32 17.89
C GLN A 72 15.94 -0.23 18.05
N ALA A 73 15.30 -1.26 18.63
CA ALA A 73 13.85 -1.35 18.74
C ALA A 73 13.15 -0.15 19.43
N ALA A 74 13.83 0.57 20.32
CA ALA A 74 13.29 1.75 20.96
C ALA A 74 13.28 2.97 20.01
N GLY A 75 14.36 3.16 19.24
CA GLY A 75 14.49 4.26 18.27
C GLY A 75 13.58 4.08 17.06
N ASP A 76 13.50 2.84 16.55
CA ASP A 76 12.78 2.56 15.30
C ASP A 76 11.25 2.45 15.47
N ARG A 77 10.77 2.35 16.72
CA ARG A 77 9.35 2.13 17.01
C ARG A 77 8.46 3.18 16.37
N ALA A 78 8.78 4.46 16.56
CA ALA A 78 7.94 5.56 16.10
C ALA A 78 7.85 5.55 14.56
N HIS A 79 8.99 5.44 13.88
CA HIS A 79 9.06 5.36 12.43
C HIS A 79 8.29 4.17 11.87
N PHE A 80 8.39 2.99 12.50
CA PHE A 80 7.62 1.82 12.08
C PHE A 80 6.11 2.05 12.21
N LEU A 81 5.65 2.64 13.32
CA LEU A 81 4.23 2.94 13.53
C LEU A 81 3.70 3.93 12.48
N ASP A 82 4.45 5.00 12.21
CA ASP A 82 4.08 6.03 11.24
C ASP A 82 4.02 5.45 9.82
N TYR A 83 5.00 4.63 9.46
CA TYR A 83 5.01 3.91 8.18
C TYR A 83 3.78 3.01 8.02
N MET A 84 3.50 2.15 9.00
CA MET A 84 2.36 1.22 8.92
C MET A 84 1.01 1.95 8.89
N ALA A 85 0.85 3.01 9.68
CA ALA A 85 -0.37 3.82 9.70
C ALA A 85 -0.58 4.55 8.37
N THR A 86 0.49 5.10 7.79
CA THR A 86 0.45 5.79 6.49
C THR A 86 0.07 4.82 5.37
N MET A 87 0.69 3.64 5.32
CA MET A 87 0.34 2.61 4.33
C MET A 87 -1.12 2.18 4.46
N TYR A 88 -1.60 1.93 5.67
CA TYR A 88 -3.00 1.56 5.89
C TYR A 88 -3.97 2.68 5.46
N ARG A 89 -3.68 3.94 5.81
CA ARG A 89 -4.51 5.09 5.43
C ARG A 89 -4.64 5.22 3.92
N ARG A 90 -3.52 5.06 3.18
CA ARG A 90 -3.51 5.14 1.72
C ARG A 90 -4.31 4.01 1.08
N MET A 91 -4.04 2.76 1.45
CA MET A 91 -4.79 1.60 0.93
C MET A 91 -6.29 1.68 1.25
N LEU A 92 -6.65 2.18 2.43
CA LEU A 92 -8.05 2.35 2.80
C LEU A 92 -8.73 3.44 1.98
N ASN A 93 -8.09 4.59 1.76
CA ASN A 93 -8.61 5.65 0.87
C ASN A 93 -8.88 5.08 -0.53
N GLU A 94 -7.90 4.39 -1.10
CA GLU A 94 -8.02 3.78 -2.42
C GLU A 94 -9.21 2.81 -2.53
N HIS A 95 -9.43 1.97 -1.51
CA HIS A 95 -10.57 1.06 -1.49
C HIS A 95 -11.90 1.76 -1.25
N LEU A 96 -11.93 2.85 -0.48
CA LEU A 96 -13.14 3.67 -0.32
C LEU A 96 -13.51 4.34 -1.64
N ASP A 97 -12.55 4.92 -2.35
CA ASP A 97 -12.76 5.54 -3.65
C ASP A 97 -13.27 4.52 -4.68
N GLY A 98 -12.60 3.36 -4.75
CA GLY A 98 -12.98 2.27 -5.64
C GLY A 98 -14.38 1.74 -5.37
N LEU A 99 -14.66 1.33 -4.13
CA LEU A 99 -15.97 0.80 -3.75
C LEU A 99 -17.07 1.85 -3.81
N GLY A 100 -16.76 3.10 -3.47
CA GLY A 100 -17.67 4.24 -3.58
C GLY A 100 -18.10 4.43 -5.03
N HIS A 101 -17.13 4.52 -5.95
CA HIS A 101 -17.39 4.63 -7.38
C HIS A 101 -18.21 3.45 -7.92
N GLU A 102 -17.78 2.20 -7.65
CA GLU A 102 -18.47 0.99 -8.10
C GLU A 102 -19.93 0.91 -7.64
N ARG A 103 -20.22 1.44 -6.45
CA ARG A 103 -21.55 1.41 -5.84
C ARG A 103 -22.36 2.69 -6.07
N GLY A 104 -21.79 3.69 -6.76
CA GLY A 104 -22.41 5.00 -6.95
C GLY A 104 -22.61 5.76 -5.63
N ILE A 105 -21.74 5.54 -4.65
CA ILE A 105 -21.75 6.19 -3.33
C ILE A 105 -20.69 7.29 -3.32
N ASP A 106 -21.09 8.51 -2.99
CA ASP A 106 -20.16 9.60 -2.72
C ASP A 106 -19.46 9.38 -1.37
N VAL A 107 -18.14 9.22 -1.42
CA VAL A 107 -17.27 9.02 -0.26
C VAL A 107 -16.46 10.28 0.10
N GLY A 108 -16.71 11.40 -0.58
CA GLY A 108 -15.99 12.65 -0.41
C GLY A 108 -14.72 12.76 -1.26
N GLU A 109 -13.96 13.83 -1.04
CA GLU A 109 -12.70 14.07 -1.73
C GLU A 109 -11.61 13.12 -1.19
N SER A 110 -10.97 12.38 -2.10
CA SER A 110 -9.87 11.49 -1.78
C SER A 110 -8.63 12.28 -1.37
N GLU A 111 -7.98 11.86 -0.27
CA GLU A 111 -6.67 12.39 0.10
C GLU A 111 -5.59 12.08 -0.96
N LEU A 112 -5.85 11.13 -1.85
CA LEU A 112 -4.95 10.73 -2.94
C LEU A 112 -5.22 11.50 -4.24
N ALA A 113 -6.16 12.45 -4.26
CA ALA A 113 -6.59 13.14 -5.47
C ALA A 113 -5.43 13.83 -6.23
N ALA A 114 -4.52 14.49 -5.52
CA ALA A 114 -3.35 15.13 -6.13
C ALA A 114 -2.40 14.10 -6.78
N GLU A 115 -2.25 12.94 -6.15
CA GLU A 115 -1.38 11.86 -6.64
C GLU A 115 -2.00 11.16 -7.85
N TYR A 116 -3.30 10.91 -7.82
CA TYR A 116 -4.05 10.40 -8.97
C TYR A 116 -3.96 11.35 -10.17
N ALA A 117 -4.10 12.67 -9.92
CA ALA A 117 -3.93 13.67 -10.97
C ALA A 117 -2.51 13.68 -11.55
N ALA A 118 -1.48 13.59 -10.69
CA ALA A 118 -0.08 13.52 -11.13
C ALA A 118 0.22 12.24 -11.93
N ALA A 119 -0.40 11.12 -11.56
CA ALA A 119 -0.25 9.84 -12.23
C ALA A 119 -1.16 9.65 -13.46
N GLY A 120 -2.05 10.60 -13.76
CA GLY A 120 -3.04 10.49 -14.85
C GLY A 120 -4.09 9.39 -14.62
N VAL A 121 -4.28 8.97 -13.37
CA VAL A 121 -5.22 7.91 -12.97
C VAL A 121 -6.59 8.54 -12.67
N GLN A 122 -7.67 7.91 -13.14
CA GLN A 122 -9.02 8.32 -12.75
C GLN A 122 -9.40 7.70 -11.40
N VAL A 123 -9.81 8.56 -10.46
CA VAL A 123 -10.30 8.18 -9.14
C VAL A 123 -11.44 7.16 -9.29
N GLY A 124 -11.37 6.06 -8.53
CA GLY A 124 -12.46 5.07 -8.46
C GLY A 124 -12.36 3.88 -9.41
N ARG A 125 -11.34 3.80 -10.29
CA ARG A 125 -11.14 2.61 -11.14
C ARG A 125 -10.15 1.64 -10.48
N MET A 126 -10.65 0.64 -9.73
CA MET A 126 -9.86 -0.38 -9.01
C MET A 126 -8.83 -1.19 -9.86
N GLY A 127 -8.85 -1.06 -11.19
CA GLY A 127 -7.85 -1.68 -12.09
C GLY A 127 -6.71 -0.74 -12.51
N GLN A 128 -6.67 0.50 -12.02
CA GLN A 128 -5.64 1.50 -12.33
C GLN A 128 -5.12 2.21 -11.08
N THR A 129 -5.46 1.72 -9.89
CA THR A 129 -4.96 2.33 -8.66
C THR A 129 -3.48 1.97 -8.46
N PRO A 130 -2.66 2.81 -7.80
CA PRO A 130 -1.23 2.60 -7.59
C PRO A 130 -0.87 1.39 -6.70
N ALA A 131 -1.76 0.40 -6.56
CA ALA A 131 -1.58 -0.79 -5.74
C ALA A 131 -0.22 -1.48 -5.94
N GLY A 132 0.34 -1.40 -7.14
CA GLY A 132 1.69 -1.88 -7.47
C GLY A 132 2.80 -1.34 -6.55
N ASP A 133 2.67 -0.11 -6.06
CA ASP A 133 3.73 0.56 -5.30
C ASP A 133 3.80 0.07 -3.84
N TYR A 134 2.70 -0.44 -3.26
CA TYR A 134 2.67 -0.78 -1.83
C TYR A 134 3.38 -2.09 -1.48
N VAL A 135 3.42 -3.08 -2.37
CA VAL A 135 4.15 -4.34 -2.10
C VAL A 135 5.64 -4.17 -2.36
N ALA A 136 6.02 -3.35 -3.35
CA ALA A 136 7.40 -2.93 -3.53
C ALA A 136 7.91 -2.20 -2.28
N ALA A 137 7.07 -1.37 -1.64
CA ALA A 137 7.36 -0.73 -0.36
C ALA A 137 7.35 -1.70 0.83
N ALA A 138 6.48 -2.72 0.86
CA ALA A 138 6.40 -3.69 1.95
C ALA A 138 7.58 -4.68 2.01
N GLY A 139 8.29 -4.87 0.89
CA GLY A 139 9.56 -5.60 0.81
C GLY A 139 10.79 -4.75 1.15
N ALA A 140 10.63 -3.42 1.24
CA ALA A 140 11.69 -2.53 1.70
C ALA A 140 11.64 -2.44 3.22
N THR A 141 12.75 -2.80 3.88
CA THR A 141 13.05 -2.32 5.23
C THR A 141 12.74 -0.81 5.26
N PRO A 142 12.00 -0.29 6.27
CA PRO A 142 11.87 1.16 6.42
C PRO A 142 13.27 1.77 6.29
N PRO A 143 13.46 2.81 5.47
CA PRO A 143 14.78 3.42 5.33
C PRO A 143 15.29 3.75 6.72
N ALA A 144 16.51 3.28 7.04
CA ALA A 144 17.16 3.61 8.30
C ALA A 144 17.10 5.13 8.48
N ALA A 145 16.88 5.57 9.72
CA ALA A 145 16.87 6.99 10.07
C ALA A 145 18.06 7.65 9.37
N SER A 146 17.76 8.63 8.52
CA SER A 146 18.81 9.45 7.93
C SER A 146 19.43 10.21 9.08
N ASP A 147 20.70 9.94 9.38
CA ASP A 147 21.46 10.74 10.33
C ASP A 147 21.55 12.18 9.78
N GLU A 148 20.69 13.07 10.28
CA GLU A 148 20.90 14.52 10.28
C GLU A 148 21.58 14.97 11.58
#